data_AF-A0A419SCZ4-F1
#
_entry.id   AF-A0A419SCZ4-F1
#
_cell.length_a   1.000
_cell.length_b   1.000
_cell.length_c   1.000
_cell.angle_alpha   90.00
_cell.angle_beta   90.00
_cell.angle_gamma   90.00
#
_symmetry.space_group_name_H-M   'P 1'
#
loop_
_entity.id
_entity.type
_entity.pdbx_description
1 polymer ?
#
loop_
_entity_poly.entity_id
_entity_poly.type
_entity_poly.pdbx_seq_one_letter_code
_entity_poly.pdbx_strand_id
1 'polypeptide(L)'
;MLTDKEAKQLFEAIKDLVENKPIDFPQLGDSIQLDVVSTFDNDRFIIDIQRKGQINIKKCTYQTRYQRVVPLFRIDIEGPPHQNPDLEIIPCPHIHVYREGFGDKWAYPLDEYIDTEASDLGRVLFDFLKYNNIRNIPQIRYQGSDLFNGSSGET
;
A
#
# COMPACT_ATOMS: atom_id res chain seq x y z
N MET A 1 -5.04 -12.80 -17.83
CA MET A 1 -5.89 -12.31 -16.73
C MET A 1 -5.93 -13.41 -15.69
N LEU A 2 -5.79 -13.08 -14.41
CA LEU A 2 -5.83 -14.09 -13.35
C LEU A 2 -7.28 -14.49 -13.08
N THR A 3 -7.49 -15.76 -12.77
CA THR A 3 -8.74 -16.23 -12.17
C THR A 3 -8.81 -15.81 -10.71
N ASP A 4 -10.00 -15.78 -10.12
CA ASP A 4 -10.17 -15.49 -8.68
C ASP A 4 -9.40 -16.52 -7.82
N LYS A 5 -9.32 -17.78 -8.29
CA LYS A 5 -8.55 -18.83 -7.62
C LYS A 5 -7.05 -18.53 -7.63
N GLU A 6 -6.49 -18.14 -8.77
CA GLU A 6 -5.07 -17.77 -8.88
C GLU A 6 -4.77 -16.51 -8.05
N ALA A 7 -5.64 -15.50 -8.10
CA ALA A 7 -5.50 -14.29 -7.29
C ALA A 7 -5.49 -14.61 -5.79
N LYS A 8 -6.40 -15.48 -5.32
CA LYS A 8 -6.44 -15.93 -3.93
C LYS A 8 -5.14 -16.61 -3.49
N GLN A 9 -4.55 -17.44 -4.36
CA GLN A 9 -3.25 -18.07 -4.08
C GLN A 9 -2.14 -17.01 -3.92
N LEU A 10 -2.12 -15.99 -4.77
CA LEU A 10 -1.15 -14.89 -4.69
C LEU A 10 -1.34 -14.02 -3.44
N PHE A 11 -2.59 -13.78 -3.02
CA PHE A 11 -2.89 -13.05 -1.79
C PHE A 11 -2.33 -13.79 -0.56
N GLU A 12 -2.59 -15.11 -0.50
CA GLU A 12 -2.21 -15.98 0.62
C GLU A 12 -0.72 -16.38 0.62
N ALA A 13 -0.01 -16.20 -0.50
CA ALA A 13 1.41 -16.52 -0.60
C ALA A 13 2.23 -15.79 0.48
N ILE A 14 3.07 -16.52 1.20
CA ILE A 14 4.08 -15.92 2.10
C ILE A 14 5.18 -15.33 1.22
N LYS A 15 5.57 -14.11 1.52
CA LYS A 15 6.48 -13.32 0.69
C LYS A 15 7.62 -12.76 1.53
N ASP A 16 8.75 -12.53 0.90
CA ASP A 16 9.89 -11.82 1.46
C ASP A 16 10.27 -10.63 0.56
N LEU A 17 10.66 -9.52 1.17
CA LEU A 17 11.40 -8.46 0.49
C LEU A 17 12.74 -9.01 0.02
N VAL A 18 13.10 -8.74 -1.24
CA VAL A 18 14.39 -9.13 -1.81
C VAL A 18 15.54 -8.42 -1.09
N GLU A 19 15.38 -7.12 -0.84
CA GLU A 19 16.33 -6.34 -0.06
C GLU A 19 15.81 -6.13 1.36
N ASN A 20 16.34 -6.89 2.33
CA ASN A 20 16.00 -6.74 3.73
C ASN A 20 16.85 -5.66 4.43
N LYS A 21 16.66 -4.41 4.00
CA LYS A 21 17.27 -3.21 4.59
C LYS A 21 16.18 -2.26 5.07
N PRO A 22 16.45 -1.33 6.00
CA PRO A 22 15.46 -0.34 6.42
C PRO A 22 14.82 0.37 5.22
N ILE A 23 13.50 0.54 5.26
CA ILE A 23 12.74 1.24 4.22
C ILE A 23 12.76 2.72 4.56
N ASP A 24 13.42 3.51 3.72
CA ASP A 24 13.35 4.96 3.81
C ASP A 24 12.05 5.43 3.17
N PHE A 25 11.09 5.84 4.01
CA PHE A 25 9.78 6.29 3.57
C PHE A 25 9.95 7.49 2.61
N PRO A 26 9.25 7.53 1.46
CA PRO A 26 9.46 8.58 0.48
C PRO A 26 9.08 9.95 1.05
N GLN A 27 9.89 10.95 0.68
CA GLN A 27 9.57 12.34 0.97
C GLN A 27 8.34 12.78 0.17
N LEU A 28 7.80 13.94 0.52
CA LEU A 28 6.70 14.54 -0.21
C LEU A 28 7.08 14.78 -1.67
N GLY A 29 6.27 14.27 -2.60
CA GLY A 29 6.51 14.34 -4.05
C GLY A 29 7.21 13.10 -4.62
N ASP A 30 7.76 12.23 -3.78
CA ASP A 30 8.55 11.07 -4.21
C ASP A 30 7.78 9.75 -4.20
N SER A 31 8.44 8.71 -4.73
CA SER A 31 7.98 7.34 -4.66
C SER A 31 9.15 6.36 -4.66
N ILE A 32 8.95 5.20 -4.04
CA ILE A 32 9.89 4.08 -4.07
C ILE A 32 9.19 2.79 -4.48
N GLN A 33 9.96 1.79 -4.89
CA GLN A 33 9.50 0.44 -5.19
C GLN A 33 10.32 -0.56 -4.40
N LEU A 34 9.64 -1.58 -3.87
CA LEU A 34 10.25 -2.70 -3.19
C LEU A 34 10.03 -3.97 -4.01
N ASP A 35 11.12 -4.67 -4.35
CA ASP A 35 11.04 -5.98 -4.99
C ASP A 35 10.73 -7.05 -3.94
N VAL A 36 9.76 -7.90 -4.27
CA VAL A 36 9.22 -8.93 -3.38
C VAL A 36 9.15 -10.26 -4.12
N VAL A 37 9.44 -11.35 -3.42
CA VAL A 37 9.36 -12.72 -3.96
C VAL A 37 8.54 -13.62 -3.04
N SER A 38 7.86 -14.59 -3.63
CA SER A 38 7.27 -15.71 -2.88
C SER A 38 8.37 -16.53 -2.19
N THR A 39 8.08 -17.08 -1.01
CA THR A 39 9.01 -17.97 -0.32
C THR A 39 8.91 -19.43 -0.77
N PHE A 40 7.91 -19.78 -1.59
CA PHE A 40 7.62 -21.16 -1.99
C PHE A 40 7.85 -21.44 -3.48
N ASP A 41 7.71 -20.42 -4.32
CA ASP A 41 7.80 -20.54 -5.78
C ASP A 41 8.55 -19.33 -6.38
N ASN A 42 8.51 -19.21 -7.71
CA ASN A 42 9.21 -18.16 -8.44
C ASN A 42 8.37 -16.90 -8.66
N ASP A 43 7.23 -16.76 -7.97
CA ASP A 43 6.39 -15.58 -8.13
C ASP A 43 7.08 -14.32 -7.64
N ARG A 44 6.95 -13.26 -8.44
CA ARG A 44 7.55 -11.95 -8.18
C ARG A 44 6.50 -10.88 -8.09
N PHE A 45 6.69 -10.01 -7.12
CA PHE A 45 5.82 -8.90 -6.81
C PHE A 45 6.62 -7.60 -6.71
N ILE A 46 5.92 -6.48 -6.87
CA ILE A 46 6.46 -5.15 -6.57
C ILE A 46 5.49 -4.47 -5.61
N ILE A 47 6.03 -3.83 -4.58
CA ILE A 47 5.27 -2.93 -3.71
C ILE A 47 5.66 -1.49 -4.07
N ASP A 48 4.70 -0.74 -4.61
CA ASP A 48 4.83 0.69 -4.88
C ASP A 48 4.44 1.49 -3.63
N ILE A 49 5.26 2.48 -3.28
CA ILE A 49 4.97 3.44 -2.22
C ILE A 49 5.04 4.84 -2.83
N GLN A 50 3.89 5.49 -2.98
CA GLN A 50 3.75 6.71 -3.76
C GLN A 50 3.23 7.86 -2.91
N ARG A 51 4.10 8.81 -2.54
CA ARG A 51 3.73 10.01 -1.78
C ARG A 51 3.75 11.25 -2.69
N LYS A 52 3.10 11.13 -3.85
CA LYS A 52 3.20 12.11 -4.95
C LYS A 52 2.35 13.38 -4.76
N GLY A 53 1.58 13.50 -3.67
CA GLY A 53 0.77 14.69 -3.42
C GLY A 53 1.64 15.88 -3.05
N GLN A 54 1.92 16.80 -3.98
CA GLN A 54 2.72 18.00 -3.65
C GLN A 54 1.97 19.02 -2.80
N ILE A 55 0.64 19.07 -2.93
CA ILE A 55 -0.23 20.02 -2.20
C ILE A 55 -0.91 19.32 -1.01
N ASN A 56 -1.37 18.09 -1.22
CA ASN A 56 -2.01 17.29 -0.17
C ASN A 56 -0.99 16.36 0.47
N ILE A 57 -0.45 16.76 1.61
CA ILE A 57 0.62 16.05 2.33
C ILE A 57 0.21 14.67 2.85
N LYS A 58 -1.09 14.43 3.01
CA LYS A 58 -1.65 13.15 3.45
C LYS A 58 -1.84 12.16 2.30
N LYS A 59 -1.77 12.64 1.04
CA LYS A 59 -1.94 11.78 -0.14
C LYS A 59 -0.80 10.80 -0.27
N CYS A 60 -1.12 9.53 -0.05
CA CYS A 60 -0.24 8.41 -0.30
C CYS A 60 -1.02 7.24 -0.91
N THR A 61 -0.38 6.52 -1.82
CA THR A 61 -0.88 5.28 -2.40
C THR A 61 0.13 4.16 -2.15
N TYR A 62 -0.35 3.04 -1.65
CA TYR A 62 0.42 1.79 -1.54
C TYR A 62 -0.16 0.78 -2.50
N GLN A 63 0.66 0.07 -3.27
CA GLN A 63 0.13 -0.90 -4.24
C GLN A 63 1.03 -2.13 -4.36
N THR A 64 0.42 -3.31 -4.33
CA THR A 64 1.10 -4.56 -4.66
C THR A 64 0.74 -4.97 -6.07
N ARG A 65 1.77 -5.27 -6.89
CA ARG A 65 1.61 -5.79 -8.26
C ARG A 65 2.24 -7.16 -8.42
N TYR A 66 1.55 -8.08 -9.07
CA TYR A 66 2.08 -9.36 -9.55
C TYR A 66 2.67 -9.23 -10.95
N GLN A 67 3.81 -9.90 -11.19
CA GLN A 67 4.53 -9.90 -12.48
C GLN A 67 4.72 -8.50 -13.08
N ARG A 68 4.94 -7.49 -12.22
CA ARG A 68 5.09 -6.06 -12.56
C ARG A 68 3.87 -5.36 -13.15
N VAL A 69 2.78 -6.04 -13.54
CA VAL A 69 1.70 -5.36 -14.28
C VAL A 69 0.31 -5.54 -13.69
N VAL A 70 0.08 -6.59 -12.90
CA VAL A 70 -1.27 -6.89 -12.38
C VAL A 70 -1.41 -6.32 -10.97
N PRO A 71 -2.18 -5.24 -10.73
CA PRO A 71 -2.45 -4.78 -9.37
C PRO A 71 -3.26 -5.83 -8.63
N LEU A 72 -2.78 -6.23 -7.45
CA LEU A 72 -3.45 -7.17 -6.56
C LEU A 72 -4.19 -6.42 -5.45
N PHE A 73 -3.50 -5.49 -4.81
CA PHE A 73 -4.03 -4.62 -3.77
C PHE A 73 -3.56 -3.20 -3.99
N ARG A 74 -4.40 -2.23 -3.69
CA ARG A 74 -4.00 -0.82 -3.67
C ARG A 74 -4.74 -0.07 -2.57
N ILE A 75 -4.03 0.62 -1.71
CA ILE A 75 -4.63 1.55 -0.74
C ILE A 75 -4.46 2.96 -1.26
N ASP A 76 -5.54 3.74 -1.24
CA ASP A 76 -5.50 5.19 -1.36
C ASP A 76 -5.90 5.80 -0.02
N ILE A 77 -5.00 6.60 0.57
CA ILE A 77 -5.21 7.21 1.90
C ILE A 77 -6.06 8.46 1.83
N GLU A 78 -5.83 9.27 0.80
CA GLU A 78 -6.48 10.56 0.63
C GLU A 78 -6.66 10.84 -0.86
N GLY A 79 -7.92 10.85 -1.29
CA GLY A 79 -8.34 10.88 -2.68
C GLY A 79 -9.85 11.03 -2.82
N PRO A 80 -10.37 11.12 -4.05
CA PRO A 80 -11.80 11.12 -4.28
C PRO A 80 -12.44 9.79 -3.84
N PRO A 81 -13.73 9.76 -3.49
CA PRO A 81 -14.47 8.51 -3.34
C PRO A 81 -14.39 7.67 -4.62
N HIS A 82 -14.38 6.35 -4.46
CA HIS A 82 -14.36 5.40 -5.56
C HIS A 82 -15.77 4.84 -5.79
N GLN A 83 -16.20 4.75 -7.06
CA GLN A 83 -17.46 4.11 -7.40
C GLN A 83 -17.22 2.68 -7.90
N ASN A 84 -17.75 1.70 -7.19
CA ASN A 84 -17.68 0.29 -7.54
C ASN A 84 -18.53 -0.03 -8.79
N PRO A 85 -18.28 -1.19 -9.45
CA PRO A 85 -19.04 -1.60 -10.63
C PRO A 85 -20.55 -1.80 -10.38
N ASP A 86 -20.95 -2.06 -9.14
CA ASP A 86 -22.35 -2.15 -8.70
C ASP A 86 -22.96 -0.79 -8.30
N LEU A 87 -22.23 0.30 -8.57
CA LEU A 87 -22.60 1.69 -8.30
C LEU A 87 -22.50 2.11 -6.83
N GLU A 88 -22.01 1.25 -5.93
CA GLU A 88 -21.70 1.65 -4.55
C GLU A 88 -20.56 2.68 -4.54
N ILE A 89 -20.65 3.70 -3.68
CA ILE A 89 -19.62 4.74 -3.52
C ILE A 89 -18.87 4.50 -2.21
N ILE A 90 -17.57 4.27 -2.33
CA ILE A 90 -16.65 4.00 -1.22
C ILE A 90 -15.85 5.26 -0.92
N PRO A 91 -15.97 5.85 0.29
CA PRO A 91 -15.16 7.01 0.66
C PRO A 91 -13.68 6.64 0.83
N CYS A 92 -12.81 7.64 0.90
CA CYS A 92 -11.39 7.47 1.21
C CYS A 92 -11.19 7.63 2.74
N PRO A 93 -10.28 6.88 3.39
CA PRO A 93 -9.36 5.88 2.82
C PRO A 93 -10.05 4.57 2.41
N HIS A 94 -9.60 3.98 1.30
CA HIS A 94 -10.12 2.70 0.82
C HIS A 94 -9.01 1.82 0.23
N ILE A 95 -9.30 0.52 0.17
CA ILE A 95 -8.46 -0.49 -0.46
C ILE A 95 -9.15 -1.07 -1.69
N HIS A 96 -8.47 -1.05 -2.82
CA HIS A 96 -8.81 -1.82 -4.00
C HIS A 96 -8.29 -3.25 -3.87
N VAL A 97 -9.11 -4.21 -4.23
CA VAL A 97 -8.77 -5.64 -4.25
C VAL A 97 -9.04 -6.21 -5.63
N TYR A 98 -8.06 -6.94 -6.18
CA TYR A 98 -8.22 -7.58 -7.47
C TYR A 98 -9.41 -8.54 -7.49
N ARG A 99 -10.19 -8.49 -8.56
CA ARG A 99 -11.27 -9.44 -8.87
C ARG A 99 -11.23 -9.84 -10.34
N GLU A 100 -11.43 -11.13 -10.63
CA GLU A 100 -11.48 -11.67 -11.99
C GLU A 100 -12.50 -10.90 -12.84
N GLY A 101 -12.09 -10.53 -14.06
CA GLY A 101 -12.91 -9.72 -14.97
C GLY A 101 -12.99 -8.22 -14.65
N PHE A 102 -12.57 -7.79 -13.45
CA PHE A 102 -12.66 -6.39 -13.00
C PHE A 102 -11.31 -5.73 -12.70
N GLY A 103 -10.25 -6.50 -12.45
CA GLY A 103 -8.97 -5.92 -12.02
C GLY A 103 -9.11 -5.25 -10.66
N ASP A 104 -8.55 -4.05 -10.50
CA ASP A 104 -8.58 -3.24 -9.27
C ASP A 104 -9.83 -2.34 -9.15
N LYS A 105 -10.89 -2.61 -9.91
CA LYS A 105 -12.11 -1.76 -9.90
C LYS A 105 -12.98 -1.91 -8.65
N TRP A 106 -12.77 -2.94 -7.83
CA TRP A 106 -13.50 -3.12 -6.58
C TRP A 106 -12.70 -2.52 -5.44
N ALA A 107 -13.31 -1.59 -4.71
CA ALA A 107 -12.76 -1.01 -3.49
C ALA A 107 -13.69 -1.24 -2.30
N TYR A 108 -13.10 -1.15 -1.10
CA TYR A 108 -13.78 -1.31 0.18
C TYR A 108 -13.19 -0.30 1.18
N PRO A 109 -13.94 0.11 2.22
CA PRO A 109 -13.39 0.91 3.31
C PRO A 109 -12.11 0.26 3.86
N LEU A 110 -11.07 1.04 4.11
CA LEU A 110 -9.76 0.51 4.49
C LEU A 110 -9.82 -0.30 5.80
N ASP A 111 -10.62 0.17 6.75
CA ASP A 111 -10.79 -0.40 8.09
C ASP A 111 -11.53 -1.75 8.11
N GLU A 112 -12.23 -2.12 7.04
CA GLU A 112 -12.80 -3.47 6.88
C GLU A 112 -11.72 -4.54 6.60
N TYR A 113 -10.55 -4.12 6.13
CA TYR A 113 -9.48 -5.01 5.67
C TYR A 113 -8.19 -4.91 6.49
N ILE A 114 -7.85 -3.70 6.94
CA ILE A 114 -6.60 -3.43 7.66
C ILE A 114 -6.92 -2.53 8.86
N ASP A 115 -6.76 -3.07 10.06
CA ASP A 115 -6.78 -2.30 11.30
C ASP A 115 -5.49 -1.47 11.40
N THR A 116 -5.58 -0.17 11.09
CA THR A 116 -4.44 0.73 11.03
C THR A 116 -4.82 2.17 11.39
N GLU A 117 -3.84 2.94 11.86
CA GLU A 117 -3.99 4.38 12.09
C GLU A 117 -3.77 5.13 10.78
N ALA A 118 -4.86 5.42 10.05
CA ALA A 118 -4.80 5.99 8.70
C ALA A 118 -4.08 7.34 8.62
N SER A 119 -3.94 8.06 9.75
CA SER A 119 -3.21 9.33 9.81
C SER A 119 -1.68 9.19 9.85
N ASP A 120 -1.15 8.02 10.22
CA ASP A 120 0.28 7.70 10.23
C ASP A 120 0.63 6.88 8.98
N LEU A 121 1.13 7.56 7.94
CA LEU A 121 1.43 6.92 6.66
C LEU A 121 2.41 5.75 6.79
N GLY A 122 3.46 5.90 7.60
CA GLY A 122 4.43 4.84 7.85
C GLY A 122 3.80 3.64 8.58
N ARG A 123 2.85 3.89 9.51
CA ARG A 123 2.07 2.82 10.13
C ARG A 123 1.21 2.09 9.11
N VAL A 124 0.53 2.81 8.22
CA VAL A 124 -0.28 2.18 7.16
C VAL A 124 0.59 1.34 6.24
N LEU A 125 1.80 1.82 5.87
CA LEU A 125 2.74 1.01 5.09
C LEU A 125 3.09 -0.29 5.83
N PHE A 126 3.44 -0.23 7.11
CA PHE A 126 3.78 -1.41 7.89
C PHE A 126 2.63 -2.43 7.92
N ASP A 127 1.41 -1.97 8.18
CA ASP A 127 0.23 -2.85 8.23
C ASP A 127 -0.15 -3.38 6.85
N PHE A 128 0.07 -2.60 5.78
CA PHE A 128 -0.08 -3.07 4.40
C PHE A 128 0.95 -4.16 4.03
N LEU A 129 2.22 -4.02 4.44
CA LEU A 129 3.23 -5.07 4.24
C LEU A 129 2.82 -6.35 4.98
N LYS A 130 2.29 -6.24 6.20
CA LYS A 130 1.74 -7.39 6.93
C LYS A 130 0.55 -8.03 6.20
N TYR A 131 -0.39 -7.21 5.74
CA TYR A 131 -1.57 -7.67 4.98
C TYR A 131 -1.17 -8.43 3.70
N ASN A 132 -0.04 -8.06 3.10
CA ASN A 132 0.54 -8.76 1.95
C ASN A 132 1.29 -10.06 2.29
N ASN A 133 1.28 -10.48 3.56
CA ASN A 133 2.05 -11.63 4.07
C ASN A 133 3.57 -11.48 3.87
N ILE A 134 4.10 -10.25 3.94
CA ILE A 134 5.55 -10.03 4.01
C ILE A 134 6.07 -10.46 5.38
N ARG A 135 6.97 -11.43 5.43
CA ARG A 135 7.48 -11.98 6.69
C ARG A 135 8.68 -11.20 7.25
N ASN A 136 9.56 -10.70 6.40
CA ASN A 136 10.82 -10.04 6.76
C ASN A 136 10.71 -8.50 6.73
N ILE A 137 9.67 -7.92 7.35
CA ILE A 137 9.44 -6.46 7.33
C ILE A 137 10.53 -5.75 8.16
N PRO A 138 11.37 -4.89 7.54
CA PRO A 138 12.40 -4.15 8.24
C PRO A 138 11.81 -2.90 8.92
N GLN A 139 12.66 -2.16 9.63
CA GLN A 139 12.29 -0.85 10.15
C GLN A 139 11.93 0.12 9.00
N ILE A 140 10.84 0.87 9.17
CA ILE A 140 10.49 2.02 8.32
C ILE A 140 11.08 3.27 8.98
N ARG A 141 11.79 4.08 8.19
CA ARG A 141 12.43 5.32 8.64
C ARG A 141 11.84 6.50 7.91
N TYR A 142 11.44 7.52 8.66
CA TYR A 142 11.14 8.83 8.09
C TYR A 142 12.43 9.56 7.78
N GLN A 143 12.49 10.19 6.61
CA GLN A 143 13.62 11.03 6.24
C GLN A 143 13.47 12.41 6.92
N GLY A 144 14.59 12.99 7.34
CA GLY A 144 14.66 14.12 8.30
C GLY A 144 14.13 15.49 7.83
N SER A 145 13.20 15.55 6.87
CA SER A 145 12.53 16.78 6.41
C SER A 145 11.02 16.82 6.72
N ASP A 146 10.42 15.74 7.22
CA ASP A 146 9.00 15.71 7.66
C ASP A 146 8.78 16.21 9.10
N LEU A 147 9.86 16.56 9.82
CA LEU A 147 9.81 17.21 11.13
C LEU A 147 9.74 18.74 10.96
N PHE A 148 8.61 19.28 10.50
CA PHE A 148 8.38 20.74 10.58
C PHE A 148 7.36 21.10 11.66
N ASN A 149 7.92 21.67 12.74
CA ASN A 149 7.38 22.74 13.58
C ASN A 149 6.01 22.55 14.24
N GLY A 150 6.02 21.91 15.41
CA GLY A 150 5.16 22.32 16.53
C GLY A 150 5.76 23.57 17.20
N SER A 151 4.96 24.63 17.28
CA SER A 151 5.28 25.98 17.72
C SER A 151 5.95 26.11 19.09
N SER A 152 6.84 27.11 19.18
CA SER A 152 7.09 28.00 20.32
C SER A 152 6.24 27.77 21.59
N GLY A 153 6.91 27.49 22.69
CA GLY A 153 6.46 27.79 24.04
C GLY A 153 7.55 28.59 24.75
N GLU A 154 7.26 29.85 25.01
CA GLU A 154 8.01 30.74 25.89
C GLU A 154 8.17 30.11 27.28
N THR A 155 9.40 30.13 27.81
CA THR A 155 9.80 30.84 29.06
C THR A 155 11.31 30.89 29.13
#